data_AF-A0A3B7A7D6-F1
#
_entry.id   AF-A0A3B7A7D6-F1
#
_cell.length_a   1.000
_cell.length_b   1.000
_cell.length_c   1.000
_cell.angle_alpha   90.00
_cell.angle_beta   90.00
_cell.angle_gamma   90.00
#
_symmetry.space_group_name_H-M   'P 1'
#
loop_
_entity.id
_entity.type
_entity.pdbx_description
1 polymer ?
#
loop_
_entity_poly.entity_id
_entity_poly.type
_entity_poly.pdbx_seq_one_letter_code
_entity_poly.pdbx_strand_id
1 'polypeptide(L)'
;MIQSHCACREGIIMCFKQSKIIGLNDWNWDGDHIMFNTVLKSGRPTVAKPYKQYPMDVREYVATENNALIRQTLSKDVTAYMRREHMNKALFSQRRKGAFDYRVHVLTNFVSERIQYQTRRGRDPWQYPEETLALRTGDCEDIAFVLASLLLASGVSAYNLRVALGNVLTRHSNGQEISYDHMWVMYKAESGQWHLLEPLRQTPSTAETGSGQPALPLNDALVSMEYRPRFVFNGDHVWIMRNLDQDGDLEQLVRKNWHRINPKFAGAVHQNIVNQALAGIAPAAMVNSLNRHFSFGWTNGLVPIIEDIDNFVTHGYNSLDHFDNGFIAEGWAVVTERLTNFGKNNTDFDSFALAAHGISDFYAHSSYGHFAKIVGNAFETYDPQNPASLGMAPPNYAAGSSFDLSASGVFKPNRTIFKGDRDSIPDLWAGQLISGRYAQPGDSQSILEGPTKIPDSLLKRTDFAQRGSLPHHNTMAVDQATREKTHLLYTAGSQGPTDRMAYANQFAWRVQTATNHIRAAYLQQAAPNNHN
;
A
#
# COMPACT_ATOMS: atom_id res chain seq x y z
N MET A 1 7.46 -42.59 10.24
CA MET A 1 6.25 -42.34 9.43
C MET A 1 5.91 -40.86 9.58
N ILE A 2 6.14 -40.08 8.53
CA ILE A 2 6.19 -38.62 8.54
C ILE A 2 4.75 -38.08 8.50
N GLN A 3 4.32 -37.39 9.56
CA GLN A 3 3.10 -36.59 9.56
C GLN A 3 3.37 -35.24 8.89
N SER A 4 2.78 -35.06 7.71
CA SER A 4 2.75 -33.79 6.98
C SER A 4 2.01 -32.73 7.80
N HIS A 5 2.71 -31.68 8.21
CA HIS A 5 2.12 -30.50 8.81
C HIS A 5 1.39 -29.70 7.71
N CYS A 6 0.09 -29.50 7.93
CA CYS A 6 -0.78 -28.67 7.11
C CYS A 6 -0.37 -27.19 7.30
N ALA A 7 0.22 -26.57 6.29
CA ALA A 7 0.52 -25.15 6.29
C ALA A 7 -0.79 -24.35 6.29
N CYS A 8 -1.03 -23.57 7.35
CA CYS A 8 -2.09 -22.57 7.37
C CYS A 8 -1.80 -21.55 6.25
N ARG A 9 -2.66 -21.53 5.22
CA ARG A 9 -2.61 -20.56 4.12
C ARG A 9 -2.97 -19.17 4.67
N GLU A 10 -1.97 -18.30 4.76
CA GLU A 10 -2.19 -16.85 4.89
C GLU A 10 -2.99 -16.35 3.67
N GLY A 11 -3.98 -15.49 3.90
CA GLY A 11 -4.91 -15.01 2.88
C GLY A 11 -4.21 -14.11 1.86
N ILE A 12 -4.17 -14.56 0.61
CA ILE A 12 -3.60 -13.86 -0.55
C ILE A 12 -4.69 -12.91 -1.09
N ILE A 13 -4.55 -11.59 -1.06
CA ILE A 13 -5.47 -10.58 -1.68
C ILE A 13 -4.93 -9.94 -2.98
N MET A 14 -5.39 -10.32 -4.18
CA MET A 14 -4.90 -9.93 -5.52
C MET A 14 -4.97 -8.48 -6.01
N CYS A 15 -5.69 -7.57 -5.36
CA CYS A 15 -5.77 -6.15 -5.72
C CYS A 15 -6.19 -5.35 -4.49
N PHE A 16 -6.16 -4.02 -4.58
CA PHE A 16 -6.28 -3.07 -3.47
C PHE A 16 -7.24 -3.47 -2.35
N LYS A 17 -6.70 -3.50 -1.14
CA LYS A 17 -7.39 -2.81 -0.06
C LYS A 17 -6.98 -1.35 -0.20
N GLN A 18 -7.95 -0.46 -0.50
CA GLN A 18 -7.68 0.97 -0.44
C GLN A 18 -6.93 1.29 0.84
N SER A 19 -5.96 2.19 0.73
CA SER A 19 -5.35 2.75 1.91
C SER A 19 -6.46 3.30 2.79
N LYS A 20 -6.65 2.70 3.97
CA LYS A 20 -7.56 3.27 4.97
C LYS A 20 -7.06 4.64 5.42
N ILE A 21 -5.80 4.99 5.15
CA ILE A 21 -5.22 6.29 5.44
C ILE A 21 -5.77 7.32 4.46
N ILE A 22 -6.41 8.35 5.00
CA ILE A 22 -6.93 9.50 4.28
C ILE A 22 -6.28 10.79 4.76
N GLY A 23 -6.36 11.84 3.94
CA GLY A 23 -6.02 13.22 4.31
C GLY A 23 -4.53 13.51 4.52
N LEU A 24 -3.62 12.61 4.11
CA LEU A 24 -2.18 12.82 4.31
C LEU A 24 -1.68 14.08 3.56
N ASN A 25 -2.18 14.34 2.35
CA ASN A 25 -1.77 15.50 1.53
C ASN A 25 -2.47 16.80 1.89
N ASP A 26 -3.46 16.75 2.80
CA ASP A 26 -4.14 17.96 3.25
C ASP A 26 -3.25 18.78 4.19
N TRP A 27 -2.16 18.20 4.67
CA TRP A 27 -1.19 18.83 5.57
C TRP A 27 0.01 19.40 4.82
N ASN A 28 0.42 20.60 5.20
CA ASN A 28 1.67 21.21 4.74
C ASN A 28 2.87 20.64 5.51
N TRP A 29 3.39 19.49 5.05
CA TRP A 29 4.53 18.82 5.70
C TRP A 29 5.85 19.60 5.66
N ASP A 30 5.97 20.63 4.80
CA ASP A 30 7.11 21.55 4.87
C ASP A 30 7.06 22.42 6.15
N GLY A 31 5.88 22.57 6.77
CA GLY A 31 5.61 23.22 8.05
C GLY A 31 4.84 24.54 7.90
N ASP A 32 3.90 24.83 8.80
CA ASP A 32 3.09 26.06 8.72
C ASP A 32 3.68 27.23 9.50
N HIS A 33 4.01 27.04 10.78
CA HIS A 33 4.52 28.09 11.66
C HIS A 33 5.68 27.59 12.50
N ILE A 34 6.81 28.28 12.46
CA ILE A 34 7.98 27.91 13.27
C ILE A 34 7.72 28.28 14.74
N MET A 35 7.87 27.29 15.62
CA MET A 35 7.84 27.47 17.07
C MET A 35 9.24 27.84 17.56
N PHE A 36 9.38 29.03 18.14
CA PHE A 36 10.68 29.52 18.63
C PHE A 36 11.08 28.95 20.00
N ASN A 37 10.11 28.68 20.87
CA ASN A 37 10.37 28.12 22.19
C ASN A 37 10.15 26.61 22.18
N THR A 38 11.23 25.85 21.96
CA THR A 38 11.22 24.39 21.83
C THR A 38 11.68 23.67 23.10
N VAL A 39 12.02 24.43 24.14
CA VAL A 39 12.50 23.92 25.43
C VAL A 39 11.32 23.61 26.34
N LEU A 40 11.19 22.34 26.71
CA LEU A 40 10.13 21.80 27.54
C LEU A 40 10.73 21.20 28.81
N LYS A 41 9.92 20.93 29.84
CA LYS A 41 10.41 20.09 30.94
C LYS A 41 10.47 18.64 30.46
N SER A 42 11.63 18.02 30.60
CA SER A 42 11.86 16.64 30.21
C SER A 42 10.86 15.69 30.87
N GLY A 43 10.34 14.74 30.08
CA GLY A 43 9.60 13.59 30.60
C GLY A 43 10.49 12.68 31.46
N ARG A 44 11.82 12.76 31.29
CA ARG A 44 12.82 12.03 32.05
C ARG A 44 13.26 12.80 33.31
N PRO A 45 13.12 12.23 34.51
CA PRO A 45 13.73 12.81 35.70
C PRO A 45 15.25 12.59 35.71
N THR A 46 15.97 13.31 36.56
CA THR A 46 17.38 13.02 36.88
C THR A 46 17.56 11.55 37.26
N VAL A 47 18.70 10.95 36.90
CA VAL A 47 19.01 9.54 37.18
C VAL A 47 19.16 9.21 38.67
N ALA A 48 19.40 10.22 39.52
CA ALA A 48 19.55 10.06 40.95
C ALA A 48 18.64 11.01 41.75
N LYS A 49 18.39 10.64 43.00
CA LYS A 49 17.60 11.46 43.93
C LYS A 49 18.30 12.79 44.24
N PRO A 50 17.54 13.89 44.41
CA PRO A 50 16.10 13.98 44.20
C PRO A 50 15.76 13.95 42.71
N TYR A 51 14.83 13.09 42.32
CA TYR A 51 14.35 12.97 40.94
C TYR A 51 13.69 14.28 40.51
N LYS A 52 14.33 15.02 39.60
CA LYS A 52 13.88 16.32 39.12
C LYS A 52 13.76 16.30 37.61
N GLN A 53 12.68 16.87 37.08
CA GLN A 53 12.61 17.22 35.66
C GLN A 53 13.52 18.42 35.39
N TYR A 54 14.08 18.48 34.18
CA TYR A 54 14.97 19.54 33.74
C TYR A 54 14.54 20.06 32.37
N PRO A 55 14.88 21.32 32.01
CA PRO A 55 14.62 21.84 30.67
C PRO A 55 15.36 21.01 29.61
N MET A 56 14.69 20.70 28.51
CA MET A 56 15.21 19.92 27.40
C MET A 56 14.58 20.40 26.11
N ASP A 57 15.38 20.56 25.06
CA ASP A 57 14.85 20.85 23.74
C ASP A 57 14.35 19.57 23.07
N VAL A 58 13.11 19.56 22.58
CA VAL A 58 12.52 18.37 21.94
C VAL A 58 13.33 17.89 20.72
N ARG A 59 14.05 18.80 20.06
CA ARG A 59 14.89 18.48 18.89
C ARG A 59 16.07 17.59 19.27
N GLU A 60 16.51 17.60 20.53
CA GLU A 60 17.64 16.78 21.02
C GLU A 60 17.36 15.27 20.95
N TYR A 61 16.09 14.84 20.88
CA TYR A 61 15.74 13.44 20.68
C TYR A 61 16.06 12.94 19.26
N VAL A 62 16.23 13.84 18.29
CA VAL A 62 16.68 13.50 16.94
C VAL A 62 18.20 13.62 16.92
N ALA A 63 18.89 12.49 17.08
CA ALA A 63 20.35 12.48 17.14
C ALA A 63 20.96 12.93 15.82
N THR A 64 21.98 13.77 15.91
CA THR A 64 22.73 14.27 14.75
C THR A 64 23.69 13.21 14.20
N GLU A 65 24.26 13.47 13.03
CA GLU A 65 25.28 12.64 12.36
C GLU A 65 26.53 12.32 13.22
N ASN A 66 26.69 13.03 14.35
CA ASN A 66 27.82 12.87 15.25
C ASN A 66 27.64 11.81 16.35
N ASN A 67 26.48 11.17 16.46
CA ASN A 67 26.24 10.13 17.45
C ASN A 67 27.05 8.85 17.13
N ALA A 68 27.88 8.42 18.10
CA ALA A 68 28.80 7.29 17.91
C ALA A 68 28.08 5.95 17.68
N LEU A 69 26.99 5.70 18.40
CA LEU A 69 26.24 4.44 18.26
C LEU A 69 25.51 4.40 16.93
N ILE A 70 24.88 5.50 16.51
CA ILE A 70 24.22 5.61 15.20
C ILE A 70 25.20 5.31 14.05
N ARG A 71 26.40 5.90 14.07
CA ARG A 71 27.45 5.62 13.07
C ARG A 71 27.94 4.17 13.12
N GLN A 72 28.06 3.60 14.31
CA GLN A 72 28.39 2.18 14.46
C GLN A 72 27.30 1.29 13.87
N THR A 73 26.03 1.60 14.12
CA THR A 73 24.89 0.87 13.57
C THR A 73 24.87 0.94 12.04
N LEU A 74 25.07 2.11 11.43
CA LEU A 74 25.16 2.23 9.96
C LEU A 74 26.32 1.42 9.37
N SER A 75 27.51 1.54 9.97
CA SER A 75 28.73 0.91 9.43
C SER A 75 28.79 -0.61 9.64
N LYS A 76 28.21 -1.13 10.72
CA LYS A 76 28.24 -2.56 11.06
C LYS A 76 26.90 -3.23 10.84
N ASP A 77 25.89 -2.84 11.59
CA ASP A 77 24.62 -3.57 11.67
C ASP A 77 23.82 -3.45 10.38
N VAL A 78 23.67 -2.24 9.83
CA VAL A 78 22.98 -2.01 8.55
C VAL A 78 23.77 -2.64 7.41
N THR A 79 25.10 -2.55 7.41
CA THR A 79 25.93 -3.23 6.40
C THR A 79 25.78 -4.75 6.45
N ALA A 80 25.67 -5.34 7.65
CA ALA A 80 25.44 -6.78 7.82
C ALA A 80 24.03 -7.18 7.35
N TYR A 81 23.02 -6.39 7.71
CA TYR A 81 21.64 -6.53 7.24
C TYR A 81 21.58 -6.52 5.70
N MET A 82 22.15 -5.50 5.07
CA MET A 82 22.19 -5.39 3.61
C MET A 82 22.89 -6.57 2.95
N ARG A 83 23.96 -7.10 3.55
CA ARG A 83 24.64 -8.29 3.02
C ARG A 83 23.74 -9.52 3.07
N ARG A 84 23.03 -9.70 4.18
CA ARG A 84 22.10 -10.82 4.38
C ARG A 84 20.92 -10.77 3.39
N GLU A 85 20.39 -9.57 3.16
CA GLU A 85 19.27 -9.33 2.23
C GLU A 85 19.71 -9.12 0.77
N HIS A 86 20.98 -9.38 0.44
CA HIS A 86 21.54 -9.21 -0.91
C HIS A 86 21.30 -7.81 -1.52
N MET A 87 21.32 -6.78 -0.67
CA MET A 87 21.09 -5.38 -1.02
C MET A 87 22.36 -4.70 -1.58
N ASN A 88 22.17 -3.74 -2.48
CA ASN A 88 23.25 -2.98 -3.13
C ASN A 88 23.88 -1.94 -2.18
N LYS A 89 25.00 -2.29 -1.56
CA LYS A 89 25.78 -1.38 -0.70
C LYS A 89 26.31 -0.15 -1.43
N ALA A 90 26.71 -0.28 -2.70
CA ALA A 90 27.26 0.82 -3.46
C ALA A 90 26.20 1.92 -3.69
N LEU A 91 24.96 1.53 -4.04
CA LEU A 91 23.85 2.47 -4.21
C LEU A 91 23.52 3.19 -2.88
N PHE A 92 23.52 2.47 -1.76
CA PHE A 92 23.28 3.06 -0.43
C PHE A 92 24.24 4.21 -0.10
N SER A 93 25.50 4.15 -0.55
CA SER A 93 26.49 5.20 -0.24
C SER A 93 26.58 6.31 -1.30
N GLN A 94 25.90 6.16 -2.44
CA GLN A 94 26.00 7.11 -3.56
C GLN A 94 25.14 8.37 -3.38
N ARG A 95 25.50 9.46 -4.05
CA ARG A 95 24.72 10.71 -4.14
C ARG A 95 24.23 10.93 -5.57
N ARG A 96 23.35 10.06 -6.05
CA ARG A 96 22.74 10.13 -7.38
C ARG A 96 21.25 9.83 -7.30
N LYS A 97 20.52 10.07 -8.40
CA LYS A 97 19.09 9.74 -8.50
C LYS A 97 18.81 8.30 -8.05
N GLY A 98 17.81 8.14 -7.21
CA GLY A 98 17.32 6.91 -6.59
C GLY A 98 18.13 6.42 -5.38
N ALA A 99 19.20 7.11 -4.98
CA ALA A 99 20.06 6.66 -3.88
C ALA A 99 19.52 7.04 -2.50
N PHE A 100 18.88 8.21 -2.34
CA PHE A 100 18.31 8.63 -1.06
C PHE A 100 17.06 7.82 -0.74
N ASP A 101 16.15 7.65 -1.70
CA ASP A 101 14.96 6.81 -1.53
C ASP A 101 15.36 5.35 -1.21
N TYR A 102 16.43 4.87 -1.83
CA TYR A 102 17.00 3.55 -1.51
C TYR A 102 17.54 3.47 -0.07
N ARG A 103 18.20 4.51 0.45
CA ARG A 103 18.60 4.55 1.88
C ARG A 103 17.39 4.49 2.78
N VAL A 104 16.34 5.25 2.47
CA VAL A 104 15.11 5.28 3.25
C VAL A 104 14.48 3.91 3.32
N HIS A 105 14.41 3.21 2.19
CA HIS A 105 13.93 1.83 2.13
C HIS A 105 14.75 0.88 3.02
N VAL A 106 16.08 0.88 2.86
CA VAL A 106 16.97 -0.01 3.64
C VAL A 106 16.82 0.25 5.14
N LEU A 107 16.80 1.52 5.55
CA LEU A 107 16.79 1.88 6.97
C LEU A 107 15.43 1.66 7.63
N THR A 108 14.33 1.93 6.93
CA THR A 108 12.98 1.63 7.42
C THR A 108 12.82 0.13 7.66
N ASN A 109 13.24 -0.69 6.69
CA ASN A 109 13.24 -2.15 6.84
C ASN A 109 14.14 -2.62 7.99
N PHE A 110 15.38 -2.13 8.04
CA PHE A 110 16.32 -2.48 9.11
C PHE A 110 15.74 -2.17 10.50
N VAL A 111 15.21 -0.95 10.70
CA VAL A 111 14.63 -0.52 11.99
C VAL A 111 13.43 -1.40 12.36
N SER A 112 12.52 -1.64 11.40
CA SER A 112 11.34 -2.46 11.64
C SER A 112 11.67 -3.91 12.04
N GLU A 113 12.74 -4.49 11.49
CA GLU A 113 13.19 -5.81 11.88
C GLU A 113 13.90 -5.79 13.24
N ARG A 114 14.70 -4.75 13.48
CA ARG A 114 15.66 -4.70 14.57
C ARG A 114 15.03 -4.32 15.91
N ILE A 115 13.97 -3.52 15.88
CA ILE A 115 13.38 -2.92 17.08
C ILE A 115 11.98 -3.48 17.29
N GLN A 116 11.77 -4.11 18.44
CA GLN A 116 10.47 -4.65 18.81
C GLN A 116 9.60 -3.54 19.43
N TYR A 117 8.39 -3.38 18.89
CA TYR A 117 7.42 -2.46 19.48
C TYR A 117 6.95 -2.96 20.85
N GLN A 118 7.02 -2.10 21.86
CA GLN A 118 6.53 -2.40 23.20
C GLN A 118 5.65 -1.26 23.71
N THR A 119 4.34 -1.52 23.84
CA THR A 119 3.44 -0.57 24.49
C THR A 119 3.74 -0.49 25.99
N ARG A 120 4.29 0.62 26.44
CA ARG A 120 4.42 0.92 27.88
C ARG A 120 3.17 1.66 28.37
N ARG A 121 2.78 1.44 29.63
CA ARG A 121 1.65 2.14 30.27
C ARG A 121 2.19 3.28 31.14
N GLY A 122 1.61 4.47 31.04
CA GLY A 122 1.89 5.60 31.93
C GLY A 122 2.96 6.57 31.40
N ARG A 123 3.59 7.32 32.32
CA ARG A 123 4.65 8.31 32.05
C ARG A 123 6.01 7.64 31.87
N ASP A 124 6.17 6.89 30.80
CA ASP A 124 7.48 6.35 30.44
C ASP A 124 8.34 7.45 29.78
N PRO A 125 9.59 7.66 30.21
CA PRO A 125 10.45 8.63 29.56
C PRO A 125 10.82 8.17 28.14
N TRP A 126 10.60 9.05 27.17
CA TRP A 126 11.11 8.88 25.81
C TRP A 126 12.59 8.48 25.84
N GLN A 127 12.93 7.49 25.03
CA GLN A 127 14.29 7.00 24.87
C GLN A 127 15.02 7.83 23.83
N TYR A 128 16.32 7.99 24.04
CA TYR A 128 17.20 8.48 22.99
C TYR A 128 17.43 7.38 21.94
N PRO A 129 17.75 7.75 20.69
CA PRO A 129 18.03 6.79 19.63
C PRO A 129 19.05 5.70 20.02
N GLU A 130 20.11 6.07 20.76
CA GLU A 130 21.10 5.12 21.23
C GLU A 130 20.56 4.12 22.26
N GLU A 131 19.63 4.54 23.10
CA GLU A 131 19.01 3.67 24.10
C GLU A 131 18.09 2.68 23.42
N THR A 132 17.27 3.14 22.47
CA THR A 132 16.38 2.27 21.71
C THR A 132 17.16 1.27 20.85
N LEU A 133 18.30 1.67 20.26
CA LEU A 133 19.18 0.74 19.55
C LEU A 133 19.86 -0.28 20.48
N ALA A 134 20.23 0.12 21.69
CA ALA A 134 20.82 -0.76 22.69
C ALA A 134 19.79 -1.75 23.27
N LEU A 135 18.60 -1.26 23.62
CA LEU A 135 17.49 -2.04 24.18
C LEU A 135 16.80 -2.91 23.13
N ARG A 136 16.83 -2.48 21.86
CA ARG A 136 16.09 -3.07 20.73
C ARG A 136 14.58 -3.11 20.97
N THR A 137 14.08 -2.25 21.84
CA THR A 137 12.66 -2.12 22.15
C THR A 137 12.30 -0.66 22.35
N GLY A 138 11.10 -0.28 21.92
CA GLY A 138 10.58 1.07 22.03
C GLY A 138 9.12 1.15 21.61
N ASP A 139 8.45 2.24 21.93
CA ASP A 139 7.13 2.58 21.41
C ASP A 139 7.25 3.53 20.20
N CYS A 140 6.16 4.21 19.83
CA CYS A 140 6.08 4.93 18.55
C CYS A 140 7.08 6.07 18.49
N GLU A 141 7.26 6.76 19.62
CA GLU A 141 8.20 7.86 19.72
C GLU A 141 9.66 7.39 19.58
N ASP A 142 10.03 6.35 20.32
CA ASP A 142 11.38 5.82 20.40
C ASP A 142 11.85 5.35 19.02
N ILE A 143 10.98 4.63 18.30
CA ILE A 143 11.32 4.10 16.98
C ILE A 143 11.36 5.21 15.93
N ALA A 144 10.45 6.19 16.00
CA ALA A 144 10.49 7.35 15.09
C ALA A 144 11.78 8.16 15.28
N PHE A 145 12.27 8.33 16.52
CA PHE A 145 13.55 8.97 16.80
C PHE A 145 14.74 8.20 16.22
N VAL A 146 14.79 6.86 16.40
CA VAL A 146 15.85 6.04 15.80
C VAL A 146 15.83 6.13 14.28
N LEU A 147 14.65 6.00 13.67
CA LEU A 147 14.51 6.03 12.22
C LEU A 147 14.98 7.37 11.65
N ALA A 148 14.48 8.49 12.19
CA ALA A 148 14.91 9.82 11.78
C ALA A 148 16.42 10.01 11.94
N SER A 149 17.00 9.58 13.06
CA SER A 149 18.43 9.71 13.35
C SER A 149 19.30 8.89 12.40
N LEU A 150 18.90 7.66 12.06
CA LEU A 150 19.60 6.83 11.07
C LEU A 150 19.52 7.43 9.67
N LEU A 151 18.36 7.96 9.28
CA LEU A 151 18.17 8.60 7.97
C LEU A 151 19.08 9.82 7.84
N LEU A 152 19.09 10.69 8.85
CA LEU A 152 19.98 11.86 8.91
C LEU A 152 21.45 11.45 8.83
N ALA A 153 21.89 10.52 9.67
CA ALA A 153 23.28 10.06 9.70
C ALA A 153 23.69 9.29 8.44
N SER A 154 22.74 8.73 7.68
CA SER A 154 23.00 8.16 6.35
C SER A 154 23.15 9.21 5.25
N GLY A 155 22.92 10.49 5.57
CA GLY A 155 23.06 11.64 4.68
C GLY A 155 21.76 12.08 4.02
N VAL A 156 20.59 11.63 4.48
CA VAL A 156 19.30 12.23 4.06
C VAL A 156 19.20 13.63 4.69
N SER A 157 18.79 14.62 3.89
CA SER A 157 18.66 16.00 4.37
C SER A 157 17.61 16.12 5.47
N ALA A 158 17.93 16.87 6.53
CA ALA A 158 16.98 17.19 7.60
C ALA A 158 15.75 17.96 7.09
N TYR A 159 15.87 18.67 5.97
CA TYR A 159 14.75 19.39 5.36
C TYR A 159 13.79 18.47 4.61
N ASN A 160 14.23 17.26 4.26
CA ASN A 160 13.40 16.22 3.66
C ASN A 160 12.87 15.22 4.70
N LEU A 161 13.00 15.51 5.99
CA LEU A 161 12.52 14.64 7.07
C LEU A 161 11.70 15.44 8.07
N ARG A 162 10.64 14.82 8.60
CA ARG A 162 9.88 15.32 9.73
C ARG A 162 9.58 14.18 10.69
N VAL A 163 9.82 14.40 11.97
CA VAL A 163 9.17 13.64 13.04
C VAL A 163 7.87 14.36 13.34
N ALA A 164 6.76 13.66 13.18
CA ALA A 164 5.42 14.20 13.36
C ALA A 164 4.83 13.68 14.67
N LEU A 165 4.36 14.60 15.50
CA LEU A 165 3.68 14.35 16.76
C LEU A 165 2.23 14.82 16.65
N GLY A 166 1.29 13.92 16.93
CA GLY A 166 -0.12 14.25 16.84
C GLY A 166 -1.01 13.08 17.19
N ASN A 167 -2.08 12.93 16.42
CA ASN A 167 -3.04 11.86 16.64
C ASN A 167 -3.34 11.09 15.36
N VAL A 168 -3.66 9.82 15.55
CA VAL A 168 -4.24 8.97 14.50
C VAL A 168 -5.72 8.78 14.84
N LEU A 169 -6.60 9.32 14.00
CA LEU A 169 -8.04 9.12 14.12
C LEU A 169 -8.43 7.88 13.31
N THR A 170 -8.98 6.87 13.99
CA THR A 170 -9.56 5.69 13.35
C THR A 170 -11.08 5.78 13.33
N ARG A 171 -11.71 5.42 12.23
CA ARG A 171 -13.17 5.30 12.09
C ARG A 171 -13.51 3.85 11.81
N HIS A 172 -14.47 3.30 12.54
CA HIS A 172 -14.86 1.89 12.44
C HIS A 172 -16.25 1.72 11.82
N SER A 173 -16.56 0.51 11.36
CA SER A 173 -17.79 0.21 10.62
C SER A 173 -19.07 0.40 11.43
N ASN A 174 -18.95 0.40 12.76
CA ASN A 174 -20.02 0.72 13.70
C ASN A 174 -20.27 2.24 13.87
N GLY A 175 -19.51 3.10 13.16
CA GLY A 175 -19.55 4.55 13.29
C GLY A 175 -18.72 5.11 14.45
N GLN A 176 -18.01 4.28 15.19
CA GLN A 176 -17.14 4.70 16.28
C GLN A 176 -15.89 5.37 15.72
N GLU A 177 -15.55 6.53 16.27
CA GLU A 177 -14.26 7.19 16.04
C GLU A 177 -13.37 7.03 17.29
N ILE A 178 -12.15 6.56 17.10
CA ILE A 178 -11.16 6.42 18.18
C ILE A 178 -9.90 7.16 17.78
N SER A 179 -9.53 8.17 18.57
CA SER A 179 -8.29 8.94 18.41
C SER A 179 -7.21 8.37 19.32
N TYR A 180 -6.04 8.14 18.76
CA TYR A 180 -4.86 7.68 19.48
C TYR A 180 -3.75 8.70 19.38
N ASP A 181 -2.97 8.91 20.44
CA ASP A 181 -1.74 9.69 20.35
C ASP A 181 -0.68 8.84 19.62
N HIS A 182 0.08 9.45 18.72
CA HIS A 182 1.05 8.74 17.90
C HIS A 182 2.21 9.65 17.46
N MET A 183 3.35 9.04 17.18
CA MET A 183 4.51 9.71 16.60
C MET A 183 5.05 8.90 15.42
N TRP A 184 5.32 9.56 14.30
CA TRP A 184 5.74 8.92 13.05
C TRP A 184 6.78 9.77 12.32
N VAL A 185 7.37 9.22 11.26
CA VAL A 185 8.32 9.96 10.41
C VAL A 185 7.67 10.23 9.06
N MET A 186 7.91 11.41 8.49
CA MET A 186 7.61 11.75 7.10
C MET A 186 8.92 12.00 6.36
N TYR A 187 8.98 11.55 5.11
CA TYR A 187 10.15 11.72 4.24
C TYR A 187 9.74 12.33 2.91
N LYS A 188 10.43 13.40 2.50
CA LYS A 188 10.29 14.00 1.17
C LYS A 188 11.20 13.26 0.19
N ALA A 189 10.61 12.41 -0.65
CA ALA A 189 11.32 11.64 -1.66
C ALA A 189 12.06 12.52 -2.67
N GLU A 190 12.95 11.91 -3.45
CA GLU A 190 13.67 12.62 -4.51
C GLU A 190 12.72 13.21 -5.58
N SER A 191 11.50 12.67 -5.70
CA SER A 191 10.42 13.22 -6.50
C SER A 191 9.85 14.55 -5.96
N GLY A 192 10.17 14.90 -4.71
CA GLY A 192 9.62 16.05 -4.00
C GLY A 192 8.34 15.75 -3.21
N GLN A 193 7.86 14.51 -3.21
CA GLN A 193 6.63 14.09 -2.53
C GLN A 193 6.89 13.63 -1.10
N TRP A 194 5.95 13.89 -0.19
CA TRP A 194 6.02 13.45 1.20
C TRP A 194 5.43 12.05 1.39
N HIS A 195 6.19 11.17 2.02
CA HIS A 195 5.82 9.80 2.31
C HIS A 195 5.79 9.56 3.82
N LEU A 196 4.73 8.89 4.28
CA LEU A 196 4.63 8.39 5.64
C LEU A 196 5.58 7.20 5.83
N LEU A 197 6.41 7.24 6.85
CA LEU A 197 7.24 6.15 7.31
C LEU A 197 6.73 5.70 8.69
N GLU A 198 5.98 4.58 8.71
CA GLU A 198 5.46 4.00 9.95
C GLU A 198 6.42 2.94 10.50
N PRO A 199 7.01 3.15 11.68
CA PRO A 199 8.02 2.25 12.24
C PRO A 199 7.52 0.90 12.81
N LEU A 200 6.23 0.57 12.77
CA LEU A 200 5.68 -0.55 13.54
C LEU A 200 5.74 -1.91 12.81
N ARG A 201 6.42 -2.88 13.41
CA ARG A 201 6.30 -4.32 13.09
C ARG A 201 5.49 -5.02 14.18
N GLN A 202 4.49 -5.82 13.80
CA GLN A 202 3.87 -6.74 14.76
C GLN A 202 4.86 -7.85 15.11
N THR A 203 5.19 -8.01 16.40
CA THR A 203 5.56 -9.34 16.90
C THR A 203 4.28 -10.14 17.15
N PRO A 204 4.22 -11.43 16.76
CA PRO A 204 3.14 -12.31 17.19
C PRO A 204 3.11 -12.32 18.71
N SER A 205 2.04 -11.80 19.31
CA SER A 205 1.85 -11.89 20.75
C SER A 205 1.76 -13.38 21.11
N THR A 206 2.80 -13.88 21.76
CA THR A 206 2.60 -14.92 22.77
C THR A 206 1.62 -14.34 23.78
N ALA A 207 0.52 -15.06 24.01
CA ALA A 207 -0.56 -14.70 24.90
C ALA A 207 -0.06 -14.03 26.19
N GLU A 208 -0.26 -12.72 26.32
CA GLU A 208 -0.24 -12.08 27.62
C GLU A 208 -1.61 -12.26 28.25
N THR A 209 -1.70 -13.31 29.06
CA THR A 209 -2.73 -13.47 30.08
C THR A 209 -2.68 -12.29 31.05
N GLY A 210 -3.76 -11.51 31.11
CA GLY A 210 -4.08 -10.68 32.27
C GLY A 210 -4.11 -9.17 32.04
N SER A 211 -5.22 -8.65 31.53
CA SER A 211 -5.96 -7.53 32.16
C SER A 211 -7.20 -7.19 31.32
N GLY A 212 -8.36 -7.16 31.97
CA GLY A 212 -9.67 -7.07 31.32
C GLY A 212 -9.89 -5.77 30.56
N GLN A 213 -9.70 -5.81 29.24
CA GLN A 213 -10.47 -5.00 28.31
C GLN A 213 -11.53 -5.89 27.65
N PRO A 214 -12.76 -5.41 27.45
CA PRO A 214 -13.79 -6.17 26.77
C PRO A 214 -13.29 -6.47 25.36
N ALA A 215 -13.28 -7.76 25.00
CA ALA A 215 -13.02 -8.19 23.65
C ALA A 215 -14.01 -7.44 22.74
N LEU A 216 -13.50 -6.57 21.86
CA LEU A 216 -14.33 -5.95 20.84
C LEU A 216 -14.95 -7.07 19.99
N PRO A 217 -16.28 -7.04 19.74
CA PRO A 217 -16.95 -8.09 19.00
C PRO A 217 -16.37 -8.21 17.59
N LEU A 218 -16.31 -9.45 17.08
CA LEU A 218 -15.74 -9.86 15.78
C LEU A 218 -16.31 -9.17 14.51
N ASN A 219 -17.17 -8.16 14.65
CA ASN A 219 -17.82 -7.43 13.56
C ASN A 219 -17.41 -5.95 13.43
N ASP A 220 -16.40 -5.49 14.18
CA ASP A 220 -15.96 -4.09 14.13
C ASP A 220 -14.74 -3.90 13.20
N ALA A 221 -15.00 -3.62 11.93
CA ALA A 221 -13.94 -3.43 10.94
C ALA A 221 -13.54 -1.96 10.85
N LEU A 222 -12.25 -1.66 11.00
CA LEU A 222 -11.68 -0.34 10.70
C LEU A 222 -12.09 0.09 9.27
N VAL A 223 -12.66 1.27 9.09
CA VAL A 223 -13.08 1.85 7.80
C VAL A 223 -12.00 2.78 7.28
N SER A 224 -11.56 3.75 8.09
CA SER A 224 -10.54 4.73 7.71
C SER A 224 -9.64 5.09 8.88
N MET A 225 -8.50 5.70 8.57
CA MET A 225 -7.48 6.19 9.47
C MET A 225 -7.01 7.56 8.96
N GLU A 226 -6.77 8.52 9.84
CA GLU A 226 -6.34 9.86 9.45
C GLU A 226 -5.22 10.30 10.38
N TYR A 227 -4.05 10.59 9.81
CA TYR A 227 -2.90 11.11 10.56
C TYR A 227 -3.05 12.63 10.68
N ARG A 228 -3.27 13.11 11.89
CA ARG A 228 -3.49 14.52 12.23
C ARG A 228 -2.27 15.05 12.97
N PRO A 229 -1.24 15.56 12.27
CA PRO A 229 -0.09 16.14 12.94
C PRO A 229 -0.51 17.41 13.69
N ARG A 230 0.04 17.60 14.88
CA ARG A 230 -0.07 18.86 15.63
C ARG A 230 1.24 19.63 15.56
N PHE A 231 2.33 18.88 15.66
CA PHE A 231 3.69 19.38 15.51
C PHE A 231 4.45 18.49 14.55
N VAL A 232 5.30 19.09 13.74
CA VAL A 232 6.33 18.37 12.98
C VAL A 232 7.66 19.01 13.30
N PHE A 233 8.74 18.23 13.33
CA PHE A 233 10.05 18.78 13.65
C PHE A 233 11.18 17.97 13.04
N ASN A 234 12.35 18.59 12.98
CA ASN A 234 13.62 17.95 12.67
C ASN A 234 14.67 18.42 13.69
N GLY A 235 15.96 18.23 13.41
CA GLY A 235 17.03 18.71 14.29
C GLY A 235 17.14 20.24 14.38
N ASP A 236 16.58 20.98 13.42
CA ASP A 236 16.77 22.43 13.30
C ASP A 236 15.55 23.22 13.76
N HIS A 237 14.34 22.76 13.45
CA HIS A 237 13.10 23.49 13.67
C HIS A 237 11.98 22.59 14.20
N VAL A 238 11.07 23.22 14.95
CA VAL A 238 9.76 22.67 15.30
C VAL A 238 8.72 23.56 14.62
N TRP A 239 7.78 22.94 13.92
CA TRP A 239 6.65 23.61 13.29
C TRP A 239 5.34 23.20 13.95
N ILE A 240 4.49 24.19 14.18
CA ILE A 240 3.07 23.99 14.52
C ILE A 240 2.33 23.79 13.20
N MET A 241 1.46 22.77 13.15
CA MET A 241 0.58 22.50 12.02
C MET A 241 -0.78 23.17 12.26
N ARG A 242 -1.32 23.88 11.26
CA ARG A 242 -2.64 24.51 11.39
C ARG A 242 -3.72 23.44 11.42
N ASN A 243 -4.31 23.22 12.58
CA ASN A 243 -5.49 22.36 12.74
C ASN A 243 -6.75 23.23 12.85
N LEU A 244 -7.90 22.70 12.39
CA LEU A 244 -9.21 23.35 12.51
C LEU A 244 -9.71 23.36 13.95
N ASP A 245 -9.16 22.51 14.83
CA ASP A 245 -9.54 22.41 16.23
C ASP A 245 -8.32 22.45 17.18
N GLN A 246 -8.25 23.56 17.93
CA GLN A 246 -7.48 23.83 19.16
C GLN A 246 -5.97 24.13 19.08
N ASP A 247 -5.59 25.23 19.76
CA ASP A 247 -4.24 25.55 20.22
C ASP A 247 -3.73 24.45 21.18
N GLY A 248 -3.01 23.47 20.64
CA GLY A 248 -2.36 22.44 21.44
C GLY A 248 -1.06 22.96 22.06
N ASP A 249 -0.92 22.84 23.38
CA ASP A 249 0.35 23.07 24.08
C ASP A 249 1.26 21.84 23.93
N LEU A 250 2.45 22.03 23.32
CA LEU A 250 3.46 20.99 23.14
C LEU A 250 3.85 20.34 24.49
N GLU A 251 3.90 21.13 25.56
CA GLU A 251 4.22 20.65 26.91
C GLU A 251 3.17 19.65 27.42
N GLN A 252 1.91 19.80 27.00
CA GLN A 252 0.84 18.86 27.38
C GLN A 252 0.94 17.53 26.62
N LEU A 253 1.32 17.54 25.34
CA LEU A 253 1.45 16.30 24.55
C LEU A 253 2.61 15.43 25.02
N VAL A 254 3.75 16.06 25.37
CA VAL A 254 4.92 15.36 25.94
C VAL A 254 4.62 14.77 27.33
N ARG A 255 3.59 15.26 28.03
CA ARG A 255 3.22 14.83 29.39
C ARG A 255 2.03 13.87 29.50
N LYS A 256 1.25 13.70 28.43
CA LYS A 256 0.00 12.93 28.47
C LYS A 256 0.25 11.42 28.62
N ASN A 257 -0.68 10.75 29.30
CA ASN A 257 -0.78 9.29 29.25
C ASN A 257 -1.40 8.89 27.92
N TRP A 258 -0.57 8.55 26.94
CA TRP A 258 -1.02 8.26 25.57
C TRP A 258 -1.99 7.10 25.52
N HIS A 259 -3.09 7.27 24.79
CA HIS A 259 -3.90 6.14 24.34
C HIS A 259 -3.26 5.61 23.06
N ARG A 260 -2.53 4.50 23.20
CA ARG A 260 -1.59 3.97 22.20
C ARG A 260 -2.28 2.98 21.27
N ILE A 261 -1.88 2.98 19.99
CA ILE A 261 -2.30 1.96 19.02
C ILE A 261 -1.55 0.65 19.27
N ASN A 262 -2.29 -0.46 19.30
CA ASN A 262 -1.79 -1.80 19.05
C ASN A 262 -2.40 -2.29 17.72
N PRO A 263 -1.61 -2.39 16.65
CA PRO A 263 -2.16 -2.71 15.35
C PRO A 263 -2.24 -4.26 15.17
N LYS A 264 -3.37 -4.87 14.71
CA LYS A 264 -3.61 -6.28 14.19
C LYS A 264 -4.47 -6.36 12.89
N PHE A 265 -4.01 -6.52 11.63
CA PHE A 265 -4.85 -6.63 10.37
C PHE A 265 -4.08 -7.22 9.14
N ALA A 266 -4.58 -7.34 7.89
CA ALA A 266 -3.97 -8.13 6.76
C ALA A 266 -3.79 -7.38 5.39
N GLY A 267 -2.79 -7.75 4.54
CA GLY A 267 -2.68 -7.49 3.06
C GLY A 267 -1.27 -7.62 2.40
N ALA A 268 -1.09 -8.37 1.27
CA ALA A 268 0.11 -8.40 0.36
C ALA A 268 -0.01 -9.33 -0.89
N VAL A 269 -0.37 -8.86 -2.11
CA VAL A 269 -0.33 -9.75 -3.32
C VAL A 269 0.23 -9.20 -4.61
N HIS A 270 0.09 -7.95 -5.01
CA HIS A 270 0.76 -7.52 -6.27
C HIS A 270 2.27 -7.71 -6.17
N GLN A 271 2.83 -7.32 -5.03
CA GLN A 271 4.20 -7.66 -4.66
C GLN A 271 4.48 -9.17 -4.71
N ASN A 272 3.55 -10.02 -4.25
CA ASN A 272 3.72 -11.47 -4.27
C ASN A 272 3.66 -12.05 -5.69
N ILE A 273 2.74 -11.59 -6.55
CA ILE A 273 2.62 -11.99 -7.95
C ILE A 273 3.88 -11.59 -8.71
N VAL A 274 4.33 -10.33 -8.58
CA VAL A 274 5.54 -9.84 -9.25
C VAL A 274 6.78 -10.56 -8.71
N ASN A 275 6.91 -10.74 -7.40
CA ASN A 275 8.04 -11.47 -6.81
C ASN A 275 8.04 -12.95 -7.22
N GLN A 276 6.88 -13.62 -7.27
CA GLN A 276 6.76 -14.98 -7.78
C GLN A 276 7.10 -15.06 -9.27
N ALA A 277 6.62 -14.11 -10.07
CA ALA A 277 6.87 -14.07 -11.51
C ALA A 277 8.37 -13.93 -11.80
N LEU A 278 9.05 -13.08 -11.04
CA LEU A 278 10.47 -12.75 -11.23
C LEU A 278 11.43 -13.66 -10.45
N ALA A 279 10.92 -14.52 -9.56
CA ALA A 279 11.72 -15.44 -8.77
C ALA A 279 12.62 -16.29 -9.68
N GLY A 280 13.92 -16.24 -9.36
CA GLY A 280 14.97 -17.00 -10.04
C GLY A 280 15.33 -16.51 -11.46
N ILE A 281 14.76 -15.41 -11.95
CA ILE A 281 15.04 -14.91 -13.30
C ILE A 281 15.40 -13.42 -13.38
N ALA A 282 14.97 -12.60 -12.42
CA ALA A 282 15.33 -11.19 -12.37
C ALA A 282 16.53 -10.93 -11.43
N PRO A 283 17.40 -9.95 -11.73
CA PRO A 283 18.43 -9.51 -10.80
C PRO A 283 17.82 -9.06 -9.47
N ALA A 284 18.47 -9.40 -8.35
CA ALA A 284 18.01 -8.97 -7.02
C ALA A 284 17.84 -7.45 -6.90
N ALA A 285 18.68 -6.67 -7.59
CA ALA A 285 18.56 -5.21 -7.65
C ALA A 285 17.25 -4.73 -8.30
N MET A 286 16.75 -5.45 -9.31
CA MET A 286 15.45 -5.16 -9.95
C MET A 286 14.32 -5.52 -9.01
N VAL A 287 14.31 -6.73 -8.45
CA VAL A 287 13.29 -7.17 -7.47
C VAL A 287 13.21 -6.19 -6.30
N ASN A 288 14.38 -5.79 -5.77
CA ASN A 288 14.46 -4.78 -4.71
C ASN A 288 13.98 -3.40 -5.16
N SER A 289 14.25 -2.99 -6.40
CA SER A 289 13.75 -1.73 -6.95
C SER A 289 12.23 -1.74 -7.14
N LEU A 290 11.68 -2.81 -7.69
CA LEU A 290 10.26 -3.01 -7.88
C LEU A 290 9.55 -2.98 -6.53
N ASN A 291 10.10 -3.67 -5.54
CA ASN A 291 9.61 -3.62 -4.15
C ASN A 291 9.58 -2.20 -3.56
N ARG A 292 10.33 -1.22 -4.10
CA ARG A 292 10.22 0.20 -3.65
C ARG A 292 8.92 0.86 -4.10
N HIS A 293 8.40 0.51 -5.26
CA HIS A 293 7.07 0.93 -5.71
C HIS A 293 5.94 0.27 -4.93
N PHE A 294 6.26 -0.72 -4.07
CA PHE A 294 5.29 -1.48 -3.28
C PHE A 294 5.58 -1.35 -1.76
N SER A 295 6.12 -0.23 -1.27
CA SER A 295 6.58 -0.09 0.14
C SER A 295 6.19 1.26 0.77
N PHE A 296 5.73 1.41 2.03
CA PHE A 296 5.97 0.66 3.28
C PHE A 296 4.77 0.61 4.27
N GLY A 297 4.55 -0.58 4.85
CA GLY A 297 3.70 -0.88 6.02
C GLY A 297 3.51 -2.41 6.16
N TRP A 298 4.04 -3.05 7.21
CA TRP A 298 4.40 -4.49 7.27
C TRP A 298 3.32 -5.55 6.92
N THR A 299 3.79 -6.71 6.44
CA THR A 299 3.07 -7.98 6.29
C THR A 299 2.39 -8.39 7.60
N ASN A 300 1.17 -8.91 7.48
CA ASN A 300 0.15 -8.94 8.54
C ASN A 300 -0.26 -7.53 9.02
N GLY A 301 -0.26 -6.56 8.09
CA GLY A 301 -1.43 -5.96 7.45
C GLY A 301 -2.13 -4.82 8.17
N LEU A 302 -1.34 -3.93 8.75
CA LEU A 302 -1.89 -2.87 9.61
C LEU A 302 -1.72 -1.45 9.15
N VAL A 303 -0.91 -1.27 8.14
CA VAL A 303 -0.77 -0.02 7.43
C VAL A 303 -0.87 -0.42 5.97
N PRO A 304 -1.67 0.28 5.16
CA PRO A 304 -1.79 -0.05 3.76
C PRO A 304 -0.41 -0.05 3.11
N ILE A 305 -0.14 -1.07 2.30
CA ILE A 305 0.90 -0.99 1.29
C ILE A 305 0.52 0.20 0.42
N ILE A 306 1.27 1.29 0.50
CA ILE A 306 1.23 2.30 -0.54
C ILE A 306 1.99 1.66 -1.70
N GLU A 307 1.24 1.11 -2.65
CA GLU A 307 1.78 0.94 -3.99
C GLU A 307 1.96 2.37 -4.49
N ASP A 308 3.20 2.81 -4.70
CA ASP A 308 3.53 4.14 -5.21
C ASP A 308 2.81 4.41 -6.53
N ILE A 309 2.62 3.33 -7.31
CA ILE A 309 1.84 3.24 -8.55
C ILE A 309 0.36 3.59 -8.34
N ASP A 310 -0.18 3.31 -7.16
CA ASP A 310 -1.61 3.41 -6.83
C ASP A 310 -1.87 4.31 -5.63
N ASN A 311 -0.89 5.15 -5.33
CA ASN A 311 -1.03 6.25 -4.42
C ASN A 311 -1.91 7.31 -5.09
N PHE A 312 -3.23 7.09 -5.06
CA PHE A 312 -4.27 7.97 -5.62
C PHE A 312 -4.20 9.40 -5.12
N VAL A 313 -3.49 9.61 -4.01
CA VAL A 313 -3.29 10.86 -3.33
C VAL A 313 -2.09 11.63 -3.94
N THR A 314 -1.08 10.96 -4.51
CA THR A 314 0.12 11.60 -5.09
C THR A 314 0.25 11.49 -6.63
N HIS A 315 -0.31 10.46 -7.25
CA HIS A 315 -0.23 10.24 -8.72
C HIS A 315 -1.57 10.43 -9.45
N GLY A 316 -2.67 10.56 -8.70
CA GLY A 316 -4.02 10.55 -9.26
C GLY A 316 -4.46 9.15 -9.67
N TYR A 317 -5.76 8.91 -9.71
CA TYR A 317 -6.34 7.67 -10.21
C TYR A 317 -6.44 7.72 -11.74
N ASN A 318 -5.97 6.67 -12.42
CA ASN A 318 -6.09 6.55 -13.87
C ASN A 318 -6.69 5.20 -14.28
N SER A 319 -7.92 5.22 -14.81
CA SER A 319 -8.62 3.98 -15.21
C SER A 319 -7.88 3.11 -16.23
N LEU A 320 -6.92 3.68 -16.98
CA LEU A 320 -6.08 2.90 -17.90
C LEU A 320 -5.08 2.00 -17.17
N ASP A 321 -4.57 2.44 -16.02
CA ASP A 321 -3.58 1.72 -15.22
C ASP A 321 -4.21 0.55 -14.44
N HIS A 322 -5.50 0.68 -14.15
CA HIS A 322 -6.27 -0.27 -13.34
C HIS A 322 -7.25 -1.14 -14.12
N PHE A 323 -7.27 -0.98 -15.45
CA PHE A 323 -8.22 -1.65 -16.31
C PHE A 323 -9.68 -1.43 -15.89
N ASP A 324 -10.03 -0.23 -15.46
CA ASP A 324 -11.39 0.10 -15.04
C ASP A 324 -12.20 0.78 -16.14
N ASN A 325 -13.51 0.89 -15.94
CA ASN A 325 -14.46 1.58 -16.82
C ASN A 325 -14.47 1.02 -18.26
N GLY A 326 -14.05 -0.24 -18.44
CA GLY A 326 -14.03 -0.94 -19.73
C GLY A 326 -12.93 -0.46 -20.69
N PHE A 327 -11.92 0.30 -20.24
CA PHE A 327 -10.83 0.79 -21.10
C PHE A 327 -9.77 -0.28 -21.34
N ILE A 328 -10.17 -1.48 -21.77
CA ILE A 328 -9.28 -2.63 -21.87
C ILE A 328 -8.21 -2.43 -22.96
N ALA A 329 -8.60 -2.02 -24.16
CA ALA A 329 -7.65 -1.83 -25.26
C ALA A 329 -6.68 -0.69 -24.95
N GLU A 330 -7.18 0.41 -24.39
CA GLU A 330 -6.36 1.55 -24.00
C GLU A 330 -5.41 1.23 -22.83
N GLY A 331 -5.86 0.47 -21.84
CA GLY A 331 -4.99 0.00 -20.75
C GLY A 331 -3.86 -0.90 -21.27
N TRP A 332 -4.16 -1.81 -22.19
CA TRP A 332 -3.13 -2.65 -22.83
C TRP A 332 -2.15 -1.85 -23.68
N ALA A 333 -2.57 -0.74 -24.29
CA ALA A 333 -1.65 0.15 -24.99
C ALA A 333 -0.63 0.78 -24.02
N VAL A 334 -1.06 1.20 -22.84
CA VAL A 334 -0.19 1.74 -21.78
C VAL A 334 0.77 0.67 -21.25
N VAL A 335 0.28 -0.54 -20.97
CA VAL A 335 1.12 -1.68 -20.56
C VAL A 335 2.16 -1.98 -21.63
N THR A 336 1.76 -2.02 -22.91
CA THR A 336 2.66 -2.29 -24.04
C THR A 336 3.73 -1.23 -24.19
N GLU A 337 3.38 0.05 -24.06
CA GLU A 337 4.32 1.17 -24.10
C GLU A 337 5.38 1.03 -23.00
N ARG A 338 4.94 0.74 -21.77
CA ARG A 338 5.83 0.56 -20.61
C ARG A 338 6.76 -0.64 -20.76
N LEU A 339 6.26 -1.78 -21.25
CA LEU A 339 7.10 -2.93 -21.58
C LEU A 339 8.11 -2.60 -22.67
N THR A 340 7.72 -1.81 -23.67
CA THR A 340 8.62 -1.34 -24.74
C THR A 340 9.71 -0.42 -24.19
N ASN A 341 9.35 0.51 -23.29
CA ASN A 341 10.31 1.41 -22.64
C ASN A 341 11.30 0.63 -21.77
N PHE A 342 10.81 -0.36 -21.02
CA PHE A 342 11.66 -1.30 -20.30
C PHE A 342 12.59 -2.07 -21.25
N GLY A 343 12.10 -2.62 -22.37
CA GLY A 343 12.94 -3.32 -23.34
C GLY A 343 14.02 -2.44 -24.00
N LYS A 344 13.78 -1.13 -24.14
CA LYS A 344 14.79 -0.17 -24.59
C LYS A 344 15.85 0.12 -23.52
N ASN A 345 15.48 0.04 -22.25
CA ASN A 345 16.35 0.25 -21.10
C ASN A 345 16.01 -0.72 -19.98
N ASN A 346 16.69 -1.88 -19.94
CA ASN A 346 16.45 -2.94 -18.95
C ASN A 346 16.81 -2.55 -17.50
N THR A 347 17.08 -1.27 -17.24
CA THR A 347 17.22 -0.69 -15.89
C THR A 347 16.08 0.27 -15.52
N ASP A 348 15.12 0.50 -16.43
CA ASP A 348 13.89 1.26 -16.19
C ASP A 348 12.86 0.40 -15.44
N PHE A 349 13.18 0.11 -14.18
CA PHE A 349 12.36 -0.75 -13.33
C PHE A 349 10.97 -0.17 -13.08
N ASP A 350 10.81 1.15 -13.10
CA ASP A 350 9.56 1.85 -12.87
C ASP A 350 8.55 1.55 -13.98
N SER A 351 8.96 1.63 -15.25
CA SER A 351 8.13 1.23 -16.39
C SER A 351 7.71 -0.24 -16.28
N PHE A 352 8.63 -1.14 -15.91
CA PHE A 352 8.27 -2.55 -15.73
C PHE A 352 7.31 -2.78 -14.56
N ALA A 353 7.49 -2.09 -13.44
CA ALA A 353 6.61 -2.18 -12.27
C ALA A 353 5.17 -1.82 -12.66
N LEU A 354 5.01 -0.69 -13.34
CA LEU A 354 3.74 -0.17 -13.82
C LEU A 354 3.07 -1.07 -14.86
N ALA A 355 3.86 -1.75 -15.71
CA ALA A 355 3.33 -2.75 -16.63
C ALA A 355 2.87 -4.01 -15.91
N ALA A 356 3.68 -4.52 -14.98
CA ALA A 356 3.37 -5.72 -14.21
C ALA A 356 2.14 -5.53 -13.32
N HIS A 357 1.97 -4.33 -12.78
CA HIS A 357 0.76 -3.88 -12.09
C HIS A 357 -0.46 -3.97 -13.00
N GLY A 358 -0.46 -3.27 -14.14
CA GLY A 358 -1.57 -3.28 -15.09
C GLY A 358 -1.93 -4.69 -15.59
N ILE A 359 -0.94 -5.57 -15.78
CA ILE A 359 -1.20 -6.99 -16.12
C ILE A 359 -2.01 -7.68 -15.01
N SER A 360 -1.69 -7.43 -13.74
CA SER A 360 -2.40 -7.98 -12.59
C SER A 360 -3.84 -7.45 -12.52
N ASP A 361 -4.02 -6.13 -12.64
CA ASP A 361 -5.32 -5.46 -12.60
C ASP A 361 -6.22 -5.91 -13.75
N PHE A 362 -5.68 -6.09 -14.96
CA PHE A 362 -6.43 -6.67 -16.07
C PHE A 362 -7.04 -8.03 -15.70
N TYR A 363 -6.25 -8.93 -15.13
CA TYR A 363 -6.74 -10.25 -14.76
C TYR A 363 -7.65 -10.22 -13.53
N ALA A 364 -7.57 -9.22 -12.66
CA ALA A 364 -8.44 -9.10 -11.49
C ALA A 364 -9.80 -8.46 -11.83
N HIS A 365 -9.80 -7.39 -12.64
CA HIS A 365 -10.94 -6.48 -12.81
C HIS A 365 -11.70 -6.68 -14.11
N SER A 366 -11.18 -7.50 -15.03
CA SER A 366 -11.86 -7.81 -16.28
C SER A 366 -12.67 -9.11 -16.23
N SER A 367 -13.61 -9.19 -17.17
CA SER A 367 -14.34 -10.41 -17.50
C SER A 367 -13.49 -11.48 -18.19
N TYR A 368 -12.19 -11.23 -18.44
CA TYR A 368 -11.32 -12.19 -19.15
C TYR A 368 -11.34 -13.57 -18.51
N GLY A 369 -11.08 -13.69 -17.20
CA GLY A 369 -11.09 -14.97 -16.50
C GLY A 369 -12.46 -15.70 -16.54
N HIS A 370 -13.55 -14.98 -16.82
CA HIS A 370 -14.87 -15.59 -17.00
C HIS A 370 -14.97 -16.38 -18.31
N PHE A 371 -14.37 -15.88 -19.39
CA PHE A 371 -14.49 -16.44 -20.73
C PHE A 371 -13.24 -17.19 -21.21
N ALA A 372 -12.09 -16.93 -20.59
CA ALA A 372 -10.81 -17.52 -20.97
C ALA A 372 -10.79 -19.03 -20.76
N LYS A 373 -10.12 -19.72 -21.68
CA LYS A 373 -9.85 -21.15 -21.57
C LYS A 373 -8.94 -21.41 -20.39
N ILE A 374 -9.24 -22.45 -19.61
CA ILE A 374 -8.36 -22.91 -18.51
C ILE A 374 -7.33 -23.87 -19.10
N VAL A 375 -6.06 -23.61 -18.83
CA VAL A 375 -4.91 -24.43 -19.21
C VAL A 375 -4.16 -24.82 -17.93
N GLY A 376 -4.35 -26.06 -17.48
CA GLY A 376 -3.80 -26.52 -16.21
C GLY A 376 -4.45 -25.82 -15.01
N ASN A 377 -3.67 -25.02 -14.29
CA ASN A 377 -4.09 -24.24 -13.11
C ASN A 377 -4.13 -22.73 -13.36
N ALA A 378 -4.19 -22.30 -14.63
CA ALA A 378 -4.26 -20.91 -15.04
C ALA A 378 -5.24 -20.77 -16.22
N PHE A 379 -5.53 -19.54 -16.60
CA PHE A 379 -6.09 -19.26 -17.91
C PHE A 379 -4.99 -19.25 -18.96
N GLU A 380 -5.38 -19.48 -20.21
CA GLU A 380 -4.57 -19.02 -21.35
C GLU A 380 -4.26 -17.53 -21.16
N THR A 381 -3.04 -17.10 -21.51
CA THR A 381 -2.63 -15.71 -21.32
C THR A 381 -3.22 -14.83 -22.42
N TYR A 382 -3.71 -13.65 -22.02
CA TYR A 382 -4.26 -12.69 -22.98
C TYR A 382 -3.18 -12.12 -23.90
N ASP A 383 -3.45 -12.14 -25.21
CA ASP A 383 -2.67 -11.46 -26.23
C ASP A 383 -3.41 -10.19 -26.68
N PRO A 384 -2.91 -8.99 -26.33
CA PRO A 384 -3.53 -7.73 -26.74
C PRO A 384 -3.46 -7.48 -28.25
N GLN A 385 -2.55 -8.14 -28.98
CA GLN A 385 -2.45 -8.01 -30.44
C GLN A 385 -3.45 -8.90 -31.18
N ASN A 386 -3.86 -10.01 -30.55
CA ASN A 386 -4.80 -10.96 -31.12
C ASN A 386 -5.92 -11.34 -30.14
N PRO A 387 -6.75 -10.38 -29.68
CA PRO A 387 -7.77 -10.63 -28.66
C PRO A 387 -8.83 -11.69 -29.06
N ALA A 388 -9.03 -11.88 -30.38
CA ALA A 388 -9.98 -12.83 -30.94
C ALA A 388 -9.44 -14.27 -31.09
N SER A 389 -8.12 -14.49 -31.02
CA SER A 389 -7.51 -15.81 -31.29
C SER A 389 -7.38 -16.72 -30.07
N LEU A 390 -7.78 -16.24 -28.89
CA LEU A 390 -7.50 -16.87 -27.58
C LEU A 390 -8.40 -18.07 -27.23
N GLY A 391 -9.05 -18.69 -28.22
CA GLY A 391 -9.92 -19.86 -28.01
C GLY A 391 -11.08 -19.61 -27.03
N MET A 392 -11.43 -18.36 -26.75
CA MET A 392 -12.51 -17.98 -25.84
C MET A 392 -13.85 -18.13 -26.55
N ALA A 393 -14.87 -18.61 -25.84
CA ALA A 393 -16.23 -18.39 -26.29
C ALA A 393 -16.47 -16.87 -26.36
N PRO A 394 -17.10 -16.34 -27.43
CA PRO A 394 -17.42 -14.92 -27.52
C PRO A 394 -18.15 -14.47 -26.24
N PRO A 395 -17.69 -13.40 -25.56
CA PRO A 395 -18.35 -12.88 -24.38
C PRO A 395 -19.85 -12.70 -24.60
N ASN A 396 -20.64 -13.36 -23.76
CA ASN A 396 -22.10 -13.33 -23.81
C ASN A 396 -22.64 -12.80 -22.48
N TYR A 397 -23.37 -11.70 -22.56
CA TYR A 397 -23.94 -10.97 -21.43
C TYR A 397 -25.48 -10.94 -21.45
N ALA A 398 -26.10 -11.74 -22.32
CA ALA A 398 -27.55 -11.76 -22.50
C ALA A 398 -28.30 -12.31 -21.28
N ALA A 399 -29.61 -12.09 -21.27
CA ALA A 399 -30.53 -12.59 -20.24
C ALA A 399 -30.34 -14.10 -20.00
N GLY A 400 -30.17 -14.49 -18.74
CA GLY A 400 -29.99 -15.89 -18.33
C GLY A 400 -28.59 -16.47 -18.55
N SER A 401 -27.62 -15.68 -19.04
CA SER A 401 -26.21 -16.09 -19.06
C SER A 401 -25.61 -16.10 -17.64
N SER A 402 -24.45 -16.73 -17.48
CA SER A 402 -23.70 -16.72 -16.21
C SER A 402 -23.08 -15.35 -15.88
N PHE A 403 -23.14 -14.39 -16.81
CA PHE A 403 -22.75 -13.01 -16.62
C PHE A 403 -23.82 -12.07 -17.23
N ASP A 404 -25.06 -12.16 -16.73
CA ASP A 404 -26.21 -11.43 -17.27
C ASP A 404 -26.20 -9.93 -16.92
N LEU A 405 -26.05 -9.08 -17.95
CA LEU A 405 -26.10 -7.61 -17.84
C LEU A 405 -27.46 -6.99 -18.20
N SER A 406 -28.43 -7.80 -18.63
CA SER A 406 -29.77 -7.32 -19.03
C SER A 406 -30.59 -6.81 -17.82
N ALA A 407 -31.84 -6.41 -18.05
CA ALA A 407 -32.73 -6.01 -16.95
C ALA A 407 -33.01 -7.14 -15.95
N SER A 408 -32.98 -8.40 -16.38
CA SER A 408 -33.16 -9.56 -15.49
C SER A 408 -31.92 -9.89 -14.65
N GLY A 409 -30.75 -9.39 -15.05
CA GLY A 409 -29.49 -9.64 -14.35
C GLY A 409 -29.40 -8.99 -12.97
N VAL A 410 -28.33 -9.33 -12.24
CA VAL A 410 -28.06 -8.78 -10.90
C VAL A 410 -27.28 -7.47 -10.92
N PHE A 411 -26.60 -7.17 -12.03
CA PHE A 411 -25.75 -5.98 -12.17
C PHE A 411 -26.59 -4.75 -12.53
N LYS A 412 -26.43 -3.69 -11.73
CA LYS A 412 -27.13 -2.43 -11.94
C LYS A 412 -26.20 -1.41 -12.58
N PRO A 413 -26.60 -0.68 -13.65
CA PRO A 413 -25.79 0.37 -14.25
C PRO A 413 -25.75 1.63 -13.37
N ASN A 414 -24.76 2.49 -13.58
CA ASN A 414 -24.73 3.83 -13.02
C ASN A 414 -25.73 4.73 -13.75
N ARG A 415 -26.90 4.95 -13.14
CA ARG A 415 -27.98 5.77 -13.72
C ARG A 415 -27.67 7.27 -13.77
N THR A 416 -26.63 7.74 -13.09
CA THR A 416 -26.16 9.13 -13.18
C THR A 416 -25.59 9.39 -14.58
N ILE A 417 -24.83 8.42 -15.11
CA ILE A 417 -24.11 8.52 -16.38
C ILE A 417 -24.85 7.82 -17.53
N PHE A 418 -25.27 6.58 -17.32
CA PHE A 418 -25.95 5.80 -18.34
C PHE A 418 -27.46 6.08 -18.34
N LYS A 419 -27.93 6.71 -19.42
CA LYS A 419 -29.36 7.02 -19.65
C LYS A 419 -30.07 6.05 -20.60
N GLY A 420 -29.35 5.03 -21.10
CA GLY A 420 -29.91 4.03 -22.01
C GLY A 420 -30.79 3.00 -21.29
N ASP A 421 -31.44 2.17 -22.11
CA ASP A 421 -32.27 1.07 -21.62
C ASP A 421 -31.39 -0.09 -21.13
N ARG A 422 -31.82 -0.75 -20.05
CA ARG A 422 -31.04 -1.81 -19.42
C ARG A 422 -31.00 -3.07 -20.28
N ASP A 423 -32.05 -3.31 -21.06
CA ASP A 423 -32.09 -4.44 -21.99
C ASP A 423 -31.21 -4.24 -23.23
N SER A 424 -30.75 -3.01 -23.49
CA SER A 424 -29.77 -2.73 -24.54
C SER A 424 -28.32 -3.00 -24.14
N ILE A 425 -28.03 -3.18 -22.85
CA ILE A 425 -26.66 -3.33 -22.33
C ILE A 425 -25.95 -4.57 -22.89
N PRO A 426 -26.57 -5.77 -22.96
CA PRO A 426 -25.93 -6.94 -23.54
C PRO A 426 -25.43 -6.72 -24.97
N ASP A 427 -26.22 -6.03 -25.79
CA ASP A 427 -25.87 -5.75 -27.19
C ASP A 427 -24.73 -4.74 -27.31
N LEU A 428 -24.64 -3.76 -26.39
CA LEU A 428 -23.54 -2.78 -26.35
C LEU A 428 -22.16 -3.45 -26.18
N TRP A 429 -22.11 -4.55 -25.42
CA TRP A 429 -20.86 -5.22 -25.04
C TRP A 429 -20.73 -6.62 -25.64
N ALA A 430 -21.62 -7.02 -26.55
CA ALA A 430 -21.62 -8.35 -27.16
C ALA A 430 -20.28 -8.65 -27.84
N GLY A 431 -19.67 -9.79 -27.48
CA GLY A 431 -18.38 -10.20 -28.03
C GLY A 431 -17.17 -9.41 -27.53
N GLN A 432 -17.36 -8.41 -26.65
CA GLN A 432 -16.27 -7.60 -26.11
C GLN A 432 -15.95 -8.03 -24.68
N LEU A 433 -14.68 -7.97 -24.30
CA LEU A 433 -14.32 -8.04 -22.89
C LEU A 433 -14.71 -6.72 -22.21
N ILE A 434 -15.28 -6.83 -21.02
CA ILE A 434 -15.55 -5.70 -20.15
C ILE A 434 -14.72 -5.77 -18.87
N SER A 435 -14.61 -4.64 -18.19
CA SER A 435 -14.13 -4.54 -16.81
C SER A 435 -15.07 -3.71 -15.95
N GLY A 436 -14.86 -3.80 -14.63
CA GLY A 436 -15.67 -3.07 -13.66
C GLY A 436 -15.56 -1.55 -13.82
N ARG A 437 -16.67 -0.84 -13.62
CA ARG A 437 -16.65 0.62 -13.47
C ARG A 437 -16.21 1.01 -12.06
N TYR A 438 -15.43 2.07 -11.96
CA TYR A 438 -14.90 2.60 -10.71
C TYR A 438 -14.73 4.13 -10.80
N ALA A 439 -14.87 4.83 -9.67
CA ALA A 439 -14.74 6.29 -9.52
C ALA A 439 -15.65 7.12 -10.45
N GLN A 440 -16.76 6.53 -10.93
CA GLN A 440 -17.70 7.24 -11.77
C GLN A 440 -18.56 8.23 -10.95
N PRO A 441 -18.85 9.44 -11.48
CA PRO A 441 -19.76 10.38 -10.84
C PRO A 441 -21.09 9.76 -10.41
N GLY A 442 -21.45 9.95 -9.14
CA GLY A 442 -22.73 9.52 -8.56
C GLY A 442 -22.90 8.00 -8.41
N ASP A 443 -21.81 7.25 -8.45
CA ASP A 443 -21.80 5.77 -8.39
C ASP A 443 -21.01 5.22 -7.20
N SER A 444 -20.59 6.10 -6.28
CA SER A 444 -19.75 5.73 -5.14
C SER A 444 -20.43 4.69 -4.26
N GLN A 445 -19.95 3.44 -4.29
CA GLN A 445 -20.44 2.36 -3.43
C GLN A 445 -19.61 2.20 -2.15
N SER A 446 -18.57 3.01 -2.00
CA SER A 446 -17.81 3.21 -0.77
C SER A 446 -17.61 4.71 -0.48
N ILE A 447 -17.42 5.06 0.79
CA ILE A 447 -17.16 6.45 1.25
C ILE A 447 -15.85 7.00 0.64
N LEU A 448 -15.03 6.12 0.06
CA LEU A 448 -13.68 6.36 -0.45
C LEU A 448 -13.59 6.39 -1.99
N GLU A 449 -14.69 6.20 -2.73
CA GLU A 449 -14.78 6.48 -4.17
C GLU A 449 -15.10 7.96 -4.47
N GLY A 450 -15.45 8.74 -3.44
CA GLY A 450 -15.72 10.18 -3.55
C GLY A 450 -14.51 11.06 -3.90
N PRO A 451 -13.27 10.80 -3.41
CA PRO A 451 -12.09 11.60 -3.73
C PRO A 451 -11.33 11.14 -4.99
N THR A 452 -11.57 9.94 -5.52
CA THR A 452 -10.93 9.46 -6.76
C THR A 452 -11.61 10.08 -7.98
N LYS A 453 -10.83 10.65 -8.89
CA LYS A 453 -11.36 11.30 -10.11
C LYS A 453 -10.79 10.63 -11.34
N ILE A 454 -11.69 10.19 -12.22
CA ILE A 454 -11.33 9.73 -13.57
C ILE A 454 -10.68 10.92 -14.32
N PRO A 455 -9.58 10.70 -15.08
CA PRO A 455 -8.97 11.74 -15.89
C PRO A 455 -9.98 12.44 -16.81
N ASP A 456 -9.93 13.77 -16.88
CA ASP A 456 -10.82 14.59 -17.70
C ASP A 456 -10.87 14.15 -19.17
N SER A 457 -9.75 13.66 -19.70
CA SER A 457 -9.64 13.16 -21.08
C SER A 457 -10.53 11.94 -21.31
N LEU A 458 -10.67 11.06 -20.32
CA LEU A 458 -11.53 9.87 -20.39
C LEU A 458 -13.00 10.24 -20.15
N LEU A 459 -13.27 11.16 -19.21
CA LEU A 459 -14.62 11.65 -18.93
C LEU A 459 -15.26 12.34 -20.15
N LYS A 460 -14.45 13.02 -20.96
CA LYS A 460 -14.90 13.77 -22.15
C LYS A 460 -15.06 12.90 -23.40
N ARG A 461 -14.77 11.61 -23.35
CA ARG A 461 -14.96 10.73 -24.51
C ARG A 461 -16.44 10.56 -24.83
N THR A 462 -16.75 10.46 -26.12
CA THR A 462 -18.12 10.31 -26.61
C THR A 462 -18.77 8.99 -26.19
N ASP A 463 -17.97 7.95 -25.95
CA ASP A 463 -18.42 6.62 -25.49
C ASP A 463 -18.52 6.52 -23.96
N PHE A 464 -18.11 7.54 -23.20
CA PHE A 464 -18.07 7.48 -21.74
C PHE A 464 -19.45 7.24 -21.11
N ALA A 465 -20.51 7.82 -21.68
CA ALA A 465 -21.87 7.62 -21.20
C ALA A 465 -22.31 6.14 -21.25
N GLN A 466 -21.85 5.39 -22.27
CA GLN A 466 -22.14 3.96 -22.40
C GLN A 466 -21.40 3.14 -21.34
N ARG A 467 -20.21 3.56 -20.90
CA ARG A 467 -19.42 2.90 -19.85
C ARG A 467 -20.07 2.96 -18.47
N GLY A 468 -21.06 3.83 -18.26
CA GLY A 468 -21.94 3.76 -17.09
C GLY A 468 -22.83 2.51 -17.05
N SER A 469 -22.95 1.76 -18.13
CA SER A 469 -23.71 0.50 -18.18
C SER A 469 -22.97 -0.72 -17.61
N LEU A 470 -21.63 -0.65 -17.53
CA LEU A 470 -20.77 -1.74 -17.05
C LEU A 470 -21.00 -2.04 -15.58
N PRO A 471 -20.83 -3.27 -15.05
CA PRO A 471 -20.95 -3.58 -13.62
C PRO A 471 -20.00 -2.77 -12.74
N HIS A 472 -20.39 -2.49 -11.50
CA HIS A 472 -19.49 -1.86 -10.53
C HIS A 472 -18.33 -2.78 -10.18
N HIS A 473 -17.12 -2.23 -10.02
CA HIS A 473 -15.90 -2.95 -9.63
C HIS A 473 -16.16 -4.00 -8.54
N ASN A 474 -16.66 -3.57 -7.37
CA ASN A 474 -16.93 -4.42 -6.20
C ASN A 474 -17.88 -5.60 -6.47
N THR A 475 -18.66 -5.55 -7.56
CA THR A 475 -19.62 -6.60 -7.91
C THR A 475 -19.03 -7.72 -8.77
N MET A 476 -17.91 -7.47 -9.46
CA MET A 476 -17.32 -8.43 -10.41
C MET A 476 -15.81 -8.68 -10.24
N ALA A 477 -15.08 -7.79 -9.57
CA ALA A 477 -13.65 -7.93 -9.37
C ALA A 477 -13.30 -9.18 -8.54
N VAL A 478 -12.22 -9.85 -8.92
CA VAL A 478 -11.64 -10.98 -8.20
C VAL A 478 -10.23 -10.59 -7.78
N ASP A 479 -10.21 -9.72 -6.79
CA ASP A 479 -9.09 -8.98 -6.27
C ASP A 479 -8.73 -9.39 -4.83
N GLN A 480 -9.46 -10.29 -4.19
CA GLN A 480 -9.16 -10.71 -2.81
C GLN A 480 -9.26 -12.25 -2.69
N ALA A 481 -8.57 -12.91 -1.76
CA ALA A 481 -8.76 -14.36 -1.54
C ALA A 481 -10.19 -14.67 -1.09
N THR A 482 -10.79 -13.73 -0.38
CA THR A 482 -12.10 -13.86 0.24
C THR A 482 -13.10 -13.01 -0.53
N ARG A 483 -14.19 -13.65 -0.96
CA ARG A 483 -15.30 -12.99 -1.65
C ARG A 483 -15.96 -11.96 -0.73
N GLU A 484 -16.05 -10.71 -1.18
CA GLU A 484 -16.83 -9.68 -0.50
C GLU A 484 -18.35 -9.95 -0.60
N LYS A 485 -19.12 -9.41 0.36
CA LYS A 485 -20.59 -9.55 0.35
C LYS A 485 -21.25 -8.88 -0.86
N THR A 486 -20.62 -7.82 -1.37
CA THR A 486 -20.99 -7.03 -2.54
C THR A 486 -20.71 -7.73 -3.86
N HIS A 487 -19.88 -8.78 -3.86
CA HIS A 487 -19.54 -9.51 -5.08
C HIS A 487 -20.71 -10.37 -5.55
N LEU A 488 -21.12 -10.16 -6.80
CA LEU A 488 -22.33 -10.75 -7.40
C LEU A 488 -22.04 -11.76 -8.50
N LEU A 489 -20.83 -11.74 -9.11
CA LEU A 489 -20.53 -12.60 -10.26
C LEU A 489 -20.28 -14.07 -9.86
N TYR A 490 -19.43 -14.29 -8.86
CA TYR A 490 -19.03 -15.63 -8.43
C TYR A 490 -19.61 -16.02 -7.06
N THR A 491 -19.81 -17.31 -6.85
CA THR A 491 -20.34 -17.90 -5.62
C THR A 491 -19.25 -18.12 -4.57
N ALA A 492 -19.62 -18.02 -3.29
CA ALA A 492 -18.72 -18.36 -2.19
C ALA A 492 -18.46 -19.87 -2.08
N GLY A 493 -19.49 -20.68 -2.36
CA GLY A 493 -19.37 -22.13 -2.40
C GLY A 493 -18.68 -22.60 -3.68
N SER A 494 -18.03 -23.75 -3.58
CA SER A 494 -17.41 -24.45 -4.71
C SER A 494 -17.98 -25.86 -4.80
N GLN A 495 -18.35 -26.26 -6.02
CA GLN A 495 -18.74 -27.65 -6.34
C GLN A 495 -17.52 -28.53 -6.67
N GLY A 496 -16.30 -27.98 -6.62
CA GLY A 496 -15.08 -28.72 -6.90
C GLY A 496 -13.96 -27.84 -7.47
N PRO A 497 -12.76 -28.39 -7.69
CA PRO A 497 -11.58 -27.64 -8.14
C PRO A 497 -11.69 -27.08 -9.57
N THR A 498 -12.70 -27.52 -10.34
CA THR A 498 -12.96 -27.07 -11.71
C THR A 498 -14.21 -26.19 -11.82
N ASP A 499 -14.87 -25.88 -10.70
CA ASP A 499 -16.05 -25.04 -10.67
C ASP A 499 -15.68 -23.60 -11.04
N ARG A 500 -16.09 -23.17 -12.24
CA ARG A 500 -15.81 -21.82 -12.77
C ARG A 500 -16.55 -20.72 -12.02
N MET A 501 -17.68 -21.05 -11.40
CA MET A 501 -18.47 -20.07 -10.66
C MET A 501 -17.98 -19.87 -9.23
N ALA A 502 -17.09 -20.73 -8.73
CA ALA A 502 -16.49 -20.57 -7.41
C ALA A 502 -15.45 -19.44 -7.39
N TYR A 503 -15.67 -18.45 -6.53
CA TYR A 503 -14.78 -17.29 -6.39
C TYR A 503 -13.33 -17.70 -6.03
N ALA A 504 -13.15 -18.68 -5.14
CA ALA A 504 -11.82 -19.15 -4.74
C ALA A 504 -11.03 -19.78 -5.91
N ASN A 505 -11.71 -20.45 -6.84
CA ASN A 505 -11.06 -21.02 -8.04
C ASN A 505 -10.67 -19.91 -9.02
N GLN A 506 -11.60 -18.97 -9.27
CA GLN A 506 -11.34 -17.78 -10.07
C GLN A 506 -10.12 -17.01 -9.56
N PHE A 507 -10.05 -16.82 -8.25
CA PHE A 507 -8.93 -16.18 -7.60
C PHE A 507 -7.61 -16.91 -7.89
N ALA A 508 -7.55 -18.22 -7.61
CA ALA A 508 -6.34 -19.00 -7.83
C ALA A 508 -5.86 -18.98 -9.29
N TRP A 509 -6.79 -19.11 -10.26
CA TRP A 509 -6.44 -19.09 -11.68
C TRP A 509 -5.96 -17.71 -12.14
N ARG A 510 -6.60 -16.62 -11.69
CA ARG A 510 -6.19 -15.25 -12.04
C ARG A 510 -4.81 -14.92 -11.48
N VAL A 511 -4.50 -15.30 -10.23
CA VAL A 511 -3.16 -15.16 -9.63
C VAL A 511 -2.12 -15.83 -10.52
N GLN A 512 -2.34 -17.11 -10.83
CA GLN A 512 -1.37 -17.89 -11.60
C GLN A 512 -1.20 -17.33 -13.02
N THR A 513 -2.29 -16.88 -13.64
CA THR A 513 -2.27 -16.30 -14.99
C THR A 513 -1.48 -14.99 -15.02
N ALA A 514 -1.72 -14.10 -14.06
CA ALA A 514 -0.97 -12.85 -13.93
C ALA A 514 0.53 -13.13 -13.71
N THR A 515 0.88 -14.03 -12.79
CA THR A 515 2.26 -14.47 -12.53
C THR A 515 2.93 -14.99 -13.81
N ASN A 516 2.25 -15.86 -14.56
CA ASN A 516 2.77 -16.41 -15.80
C ASN A 516 2.95 -15.34 -16.88
N HIS A 517 2.00 -14.42 -17.02
CA HIS A 517 2.06 -13.35 -18.02
C HIS A 517 3.19 -12.36 -17.71
N ILE A 518 3.32 -11.89 -16.47
CA ILE A 518 4.40 -10.98 -16.05
C ILE A 518 5.76 -11.63 -16.27
N ARG A 519 5.89 -12.92 -15.94
CA ARG A 519 7.12 -13.69 -16.17
C ARG A 519 7.47 -13.75 -17.65
N ALA A 520 6.50 -14.05 -18.52
CA ALA A 520 6.71 -14.10 -19.96
C ALA A 520 7.09 -12.72 -20.53
N ALA A 521 6.38 -11.66 -20.11
CA ALA A 521 6.67 -10.29 -20.51
C ALA A 521 8.09 -9.86 -20.12
N TYR A 522 8.53 -10.18 -18.89
CA TYR A 522 9.90 -9.95 -18.47
C TYR A 522 10.91 -10.67 -19.36
N LEU A 523 10.72 -11.97 -19.59
CA LEU A 523 11.66 -12.77 -20.40
C LEU A 523 11.73 -12.29 -21.85
N GLN A 524 10.62 -11.85 -22.42
CA GLN A 524 10.55 -11.33 -23.79
C GLN A 524 11.34 -10.02 -23.94
N GLN A 525 11.25 -9.11 -22.96
CA GLN A 525 11.94 -7.81 -23.01
C GLN A 525 13.39 -7.87 -22.48
N ALA A 526 13.67 -8.76 -21.52
CA ALA A 526 14.98 -8.88 -20.90
C ALA A 526 15.97 -9.76 -21.68
N ALA A 527 15.49 -10.54 -22.67
CA ALA A 527 16.37 -11.26 -23.58
C ALA A 527 17.28 -10.26 -24.32
N PRO A 528 18.60 -10.51 -24.42
CA PRO A 528 19.45 -9.67 -25.26
C PRO A 528 18.87 -9.69 -26.68
N ASN A 529 18.70 -8.52 -27.28
CA ASN A 529 18.32 -8.36 -28.69
C ASN A 529 19.33 -9.09 -29.58
N ASN A 530 19.16 -10.41 -29.74
CA ASN A 530 19.83 -11.23 -30.73
C ASN A 530 18.96 -11.22 -32.00
N HIS A 531 18.78 -10.04 -32.58
CA HIS A 531 18.31 -9.90 -33.94
C HIS A 531 19.25 -8.94 -34.68
N ASN A 532 20.25 -9.54 -35.31
CA ASN A 532 20.78 -9.08 -36.59
C ASN A 532 19.71 -9.20 -37.66
#